data_AF-A0A8T4Z1B3-F1
#
_entry.id   AF-A0A8T4Z1B3-F1
#
_cell.length_a   1.000
_cell.length_b   1.000
_cell.length_c   1.000
_cell.angle_alpha   90.00
_cell.angle_beta   90.00
_cell.angle_gamma   90.00
#
_symmetry.space_group_name_H-M   'P 1'
#
loop_
_entity.id
_entity.type
_entity.pdbx_description
1 polymer ?
#
loop_
_entity_poly.entity_id
_entity_poly.type
_entity_poly.pdbx_seq_one_letter_code
_entity_poly.pdbx_strand_id
1 'polypeptide(L)'
;GTDLSGVSTPKYRVYCIIGDGECDEGQIWEAAMSASHFKLDNLTVILDKNMYQSTGPVCEVMNIEPLEDKWRSFGWAIQEIDGHDIGQILDALDFSIQVKEKPSIIIANTVKGKGIPSLEGHVHFITITDEIYWEAMEHLK
;
A
#
# COMPACT_ATOMS: atom_id res chain seq x y z
N GLY A 1 -7.04 -16.31 -19.18
CA GLY A 1 -7.65 -16.37 -20.51
C GLY A 1 -7.06 -17.57 -21.22
N THR A 2 -7.36 -17.84 -22.47
CA THR A 2 -6.46 -18.69 -23.27
C THR A 2 -5.42 -17.79 -23.91
N ASP A 3 -4.15 -18.15 -23.84
CA ASP A 3 -3.11 -17.41 -24.56
C ASP A 3 -3.15 -17.70 -26.08
N LEU A 4 -2.23 -17.09 -26.82
CA LEU A 4 -2.09 -17.26 -28.27
C LEU A 4 -1.76 -18.69 -28.70
N SER A 5 -1.39 -19.58 -27.77
CA SER A 5 -1.14 -21.00 -28.00
C SER A 5 -2.36 -21.89 -27.73
N GLY A 6 -3.48 -21.30 -27.29
CA GLY A 6 -4.70 -22.04 -26.93
C GLY A 6 -4.62 -22.74 -25.57
N VAL A 7 -3.56 -22.50 -24.80
CA VAL A 7 -3.41 -23.02 -23.44
C VAL A 7 -4.19 -22.11 -22.48
N SER A 8 -5.01 -22.73 -21.62
CA SER A 8 -5.69 -22.05 -20.53
C SER A 8 -4.64 -21.47 -19.58
N THR A 9 -4.39 -20.16 -19.65
CA THR A 9 -3.55 -19.48 -18.67
C THR A 9 -4.33 -19.32 -17.38
N PRO A 10 -3.77 -19.76 -16.24
CA PRO A 10 -4.45 -19.59 -14.96
C PRO A 10 -4.67 -18.10 -14.71
N LYS A 11 -5.85 -17.76 -14.19
CA LYS A 11 -6.15 -16.39 -13.80
C LYS A 11 -5.50 -16.13 -12.45
N TYR A 12 -4.47 -15.29 -12.43
CA TYR A 12 -3.81 -14.86 -11.22
C TYR A 12 -4.18 -13.40 -10.90
N ARG A 13 -4.35 -13.12 -9.60
CA ARG A 13 -4.40 -11.77 -9.06
C ARG A 13 -3.02 -11.43 -8.49
N VAL A 14 -2.56 -10.21 -8.74
CA VAL A 14 -1.29 -9.68 -8.29
C VAL A 14 -1.56 -8.67 -7.19
N TYR A 15 -0.86 -8.83 -6.07
CA TYR A 15 -0.84 -7.87 -4.97
C TYR A 15 0.54 -7.25 -4.87
N CYS A 16 0.60 -5.94 -4.68
CA CYS A 16 1.83 -5.19 -4.49
C CYS A 16 1.65 -4.24 -3.31
N ILE A 17 2.66 -4.16 -2.44
CA ILE A 17 2.70 -3.21 -1.33
C ILE A 17 3.73 -2.14 -1.69
N ILE A 18 3.35 -0.87 -1.52
CA ILE A 18 4.22 0.28 -1.71
C ILE A 18 4.16 1.21 -0.50
N GLY A 19 5.18 2.03 -0.29
CA GLY A 19 5.17 3.10 0.71
C GLY A 19 4.66 4.43 0.16
N ASP A 20 4.17 5.31 1.03
CA ASP A 20 3.85 6.69 0.67
C ASP A 20 5.08 7.49 0.19
N GLY A 21 6.25 7.30 0.81
CA GLY A 21 7.52 7.88 0.33
C GLY A 21 8.00 7.33 -1.01
N GLU A 22 7.66 6.09 -1.35
CA GLU A 22 7.99 5.53 -2.68
C GLU A 22 7.18 6.21 -3.80
N CYS A 23 6.05 6.82 -3.47
CA CYS A 23 5.23 7.54 -4.45
C CYS A 23 5.90 8.83 -4.96
N ASP A 24 6.97 9.31 -4.32
CA ASP A 24 7.78 10.41 -4.85
C ASP A 24 8.44 10.04 -6.19
N GLU A 25 8.65 8.74 -6.43
CA GLU A 25 9.31 8.24 -7.64
C GLU A 25 8.37 8.25 -8.86
N GLY A 26 8.85 8.84 -9.96
CA GLY A 26 8.08 8.96 -11.20
C GLY A 26 7.58 7.63 -11.77
N GLN A 27 8.34 6.55 -11.58
CA GLN A 27 7.98 5.21 -12.05
C GLN A 27 6.67 4.68 -11.47
N ILE A 28 6.28 5.10 -10.25
CA ILE A 28 4.98 4.72 -9.65
C ILE A 28 3.84 5.27 -10.51
N TRP A 29 3.97 6.52 -10.96
CA TRP A 29 2.97 7.19 -11.76
C TRP A 29 2.92 6.69 -13.21
N GLU A 30 4.07 6.33 -13.79
CA GLU A 30 4.14 5.66 -15.10
C GLU A 30 3.46 4.28 -15.06
N ALA A 31 3.69 3.52 -13.99
CA ALA A 31 3.03 2.23 -13.77
C ALA A 31 1.52 2.41 -13.52
N ALA A 32 1.12 3.41 -12.73
CA ALA A 32 -0.29 3.74 -12.47
C ALA A 32 -1.05 4.06 -13.77
N MET A 33 -0.44 4.87 -14.65
CA MET A 33 -0.97 5.19 -15.97
C MET A 33 -1.13 3.94 -16.83
N SER A 34 -0.10 3.11 -16.88
CA SER A 34 -0.08 1.88 -17.70
C SER A 34 -1.13 0.87 -17.24
N ALA A 35 -1.23 0.62 -15.93
CA ALA A 35 -2.18 -0.36 -15.39
C ALA A 35 -3.64 0.01 -15.67
N SER A 36 -3.96 1.31 -15.60
CA SER A 36 -5.28 1.82 -15.95
C SER A 36 -5.55 1.69 -17.45
N HIS A 37 -4.59 2.08 -18.30
CA HIS A 37 -4.70 1.96 -19.76
C HIS A 37 -4.98 0.52 -20.20
N PHE A 38 -4.26 -0.45 -19.63
CA PHE A 38 -4.43 -1.88 -19.92
C PHE A 38 -5.54 -2.55 -19.11
N LYS A 39 -6.29 -1.79 -18.30
CA LYS A 39 -7.43 -2.27 -17.52
C LYS A 39 -7.10 -3.47 -16.64
N LEU A 40 -5.97 -3.41 -15.93
CA LEU A 40 -5.45 -4.50 -15.11
C LEU A 40 -6.29 -4.70 -13.84
N ASP A 41 -7.51 -5.23 -13.98
CA ASP A 41 -8.43 -5.48 -12.87
C ASP A 41 -8.01 -6.60 -11.93
N ASN A 42 -6.97 -7.34 -12.31
CA ASN A 42 -6.28 -8.34 -11.51
C ASN A 42 -5.10 -7.77 -10.72
N LEU A 43 -4.84 -6.45 -10.77
CA LEU A 43 -3.83 -5.78 -9.97
C LEU A 43 -4.48 -5.04 -8.79
N THR A 44 -4.04 -5.36 -7.58
CA THR A 44 -4.37 -4.62 -6.35
C THR A 44 -3.08 -4.11 -5.72
N VAL A 45 -2.98 -2.79 -5.55
CA VAL A 45 -1.88 -2.15 -4.82
C VAL A 45 -2.37 -1.83 -3.40
N ILE A 46 -1.52 -2.02 -2.41
CA ILE A 46 -1.75 -1.60 -1.02
C ILE A 46 -0.68 -0.55 -0.72
N LEU A 47 -1.11 0.68 -0.45
CA LEU A 47 -0.22 1.77 -0.08
C LEU A 47 -0.18 1.87 1.44
N ASP A 48 1.00 1.61 2.01
CA ASP A 48 1.30 1.81 3.43
C ASP A 48 1.49 3.31 3.70
N LYS A 49 0.42 3.99 4.12
CA LYS A 49 0.38 5.42 4.41
C LYS A 49 0.68 5.64 5.89
N ASN A 50 1.96 5.60 6.23
CA ASN A 50 2.45 5.79 7.59
C ASN A 50 2.98 7.23 7.88
N MET A 51 2.96 8.10 6.86
CA MET A 51 3.35 9.51 6.86
C MET A 51 4.85 9.77 7.12
N TYR A 52 5.72 8.76 7.00
CA TYR A 52 7.13 8.87 7.39
C TYR A 52 8.12 8.15 6.45
N GLN A 53 9.02 8.93 5.84
CA GLN A 53 10.09 8.44 4.97
C GLN A 53 11.37 8.09 5.75
N SER A 54 12.44 7.73 5.05
CA SER A 54 13.75 7.47 5.66
C SER A 54 14.37 8.71 6.30
N THR A 55 14.11 9.89 5.74
CA THR A 55 14.74 11.15 6.11
C THR A 55 13.84 12.07 6.93
N GLY A 56 12.60 11.67 7.22
CA GLY A 56 11.66 12.46 8.03
C GLY A 56 10.19 12.28 7.62
N PRO A 57 9.30 13.11 8.18
CA PRO A 57 7.89 13.15 7.80
C PRO A 57 7.70 13.43 6.31
N VAL A 58 6.77 12.75 5.65
CA VAL A 58 6.48 12.94 4.21
C VAL A 58 6.19 14.41 3.90
N CYS A 59 5.42 15.10 4.74
CA CYS A 59 5.06 16.50 4.52
C CYS A 59 6.25 17.48 4.56
N GLU A 60 7.36 17.11 5.22
CA GLU A 60 8.57 17.92 5.32
C GLU A 60 9.59 17.56 4.24
N VAL A 61 9.69 16.27 3.88
CA VAL A 61 10.61 15.79 2.85
C VAL A 61 10.08 16.12 1.45
N MET A 62 8.89 15.61 1.10
CA MET A 62 8.20 15.87 -0.16
C MET A 62 6.71 15.56 -0.01
N ASN A 63 5.90 16.61 0.10
CA ASN A 63 4.48 16.42 0.32
C ASN A 63 3.78 15.88 -0.94
N ILE A 64 3.17 14.71 -0.83
CA ILE A 64 2.51 14.00 -1.93
C ILE A 64 0.98 14.05 -1.88
N GLU A 65 0.41 14.71 -0.88
CA GLU A 65 -1.04 14.89 -0.79
C GLU A 65 -1.58 15.85 -1.87
N PRO A 66 -2.84 15.69 -2.33
CA PRO A 66 -3.79 14.62 -1.99
C PRO A 66 -3.51 13.31 -2.75
N LEU A 67 -3.23 12.22 -2.04
CA LEU A 67 -2.93 10.91 -2.64
C LEU A 67 -4.16 10.30 -3.32
N GLU A 68 -5.31 10.31 -2.65
CA GLU A 68 -6.55 9.75 -3.17
C GLU A 68 -6.91 10.35 -4.54
N ASP A 69 -6.87 11.68 -4.65
CA ASP A 69 -7.19 12.40 -5.89
C ASP A 69 -6.17 12.11 -7.00
N LYS A 70 -4.88 11.99 -6.67
CA LYS A 70 -3.85 11.60 -7.64
C LYS A 70 -4.17 10.23 -8.23
N TRP A 71 -4.34 9.20 -7.39
CA TRP A 71 -4.68 7.85 -7.86
C TRP A 71 -6.01 7.83 -8.64
N ARG A 72 -6.99 8.63 -8.20
CA ARG A 72 -8.29 8.75 -8.88
C ARG A 72 -8.13 9.33 -10.27
N SER A 73 -7.26 10.32 -10.44
CA SER A 73 -6.96 10.94 -11.74
C SER A 73 -6.33 9.97 -12.74
N PHE A 74 -5.61 8.93 -12.28
CA PHE A 74 -5.11 7.83 -13.12
C PHE A 74 -6.18 6.78 -13.44
N GLY A 75 -7.40 6.88 -12.92
CA GLY A 75 -8.52 5.99 -13.25
C GLY A 75 -8.63 4.73 -12.40
N TRP A 76 -7.95 4.67 -11.26
CA TRP A 76 -7.95 3.54 -10.34
C TRP A 76 -9.24 3.47 -9.50
N ALA A 77 -9.62 2.26 -9.07
CA ALA A 77 -10.57 2.08 -7.98
C ALA A 77 -9.83 2.28 -6.64
N ILE A 78 -10.45 2.96 -5.68
CA ILE A 78 -9.78 3.37 -4.44
C ILE A 78 -10.61 2.96 -3.25
N GLN A 79 -9.94 2.41 -2.24
CA GLN A 79 -10.50 2.19 -0.90
C GLN A 79 -9.49 2.70 0.12
N GLU A 80 -9.83 3.76 0.86
CA GLU A 80 -9.03 4.20 2.02
C GLU A 80 -9.56 3.54 3.30
N ILE A 81 -8.65 3.06 4.14
CA ILE A 81 -8.96 2.28 5.34
C ILE A 81 -8.05 2.64 6.51
N ASP A 82 -8.46 2.23 7.72
CA ASP A 82 -7.53 2.02 8.83
C ASP A 82 -6.73 0.73 8.57
N GLY A 83 -5.43 0.87 8.38
CA GLY A 83 -4.51 -0.24 8.11
C GLY A 83 -4.22 -1.15 9.30
N HIS A 84 -4.79 -0.88 10.48
CA HIS A 84 -4.73 -1.74 11.66
C HIS A 84 -6.06 -2.43 11.98
N ASP A 85 -7.10 -2.16 11.20
CA ASP A 85 -8.40 -2.81 11.30
C ASP A 85 -8.49 -3.98 10.31
N ILE A 86 -8.38 -5.20 10.81
CA ILE A 86 -8.47 -6.42 9.99
C ILE A 86 -9.81 -6.52 9.24
N GLY A 87 -10.92 -6.04 9.83
CA GLY A 87 -12.21 -6.04 9.17
C GLY A 87 -12.18 -5.17 7.92
N GLN A 88 -11.68 -3.95 8.04
CA GLN A 88 -11.56 -3.03 6.90
C GLN A 88 -10.59 -3.53 5.84
N ILE A 89 -9.48 -4.18 6.25
CA ILE A 89 -8.54 -4.80 5.30
C ILE A 89 -9.23 -5.89 4.49
N LEU A 90 -9.98 -6.79 5.15
CA LEU A 90 -10.70 -7.87 4.47
C LEU A 90 -11.77 -7.32 3.51
N ASP A 91 -12.57 -6.35 3.96
CA ASP A 91 -13.59 -5.70 3.13
C ASP A 91 -12.97 -5.01 1.90
N ALA A 92 -11.82 -4.35 2.07
CA ALA A 92 -11.10 -3.69 0.97
C ALA A 92 -10.52 -4.68 -0.04
N LEU A 93 -9.99 -5.82 0.44
CA LEU A 93 -9.53 -6.90 -0.42
C LEU A 93 -10.68 -7.50 -1.22
N ASP A 94 -11.81 -7.79 -0.57
CA ASP A 94 -13.02 -8.30 -1.23
C ASP A 94 -13.56 -7.31 -2.27
N PHE A 95 -13.60 -6.01 -1.93
CA PHE A 95 -13.94 -4.94 -2.87
C PHE A 95 -13.04 -4.99 -4.12
N SER A 96 -11.71 -5.07 -3.93
CA SER A 96 -10.74 -5.08 -5.04
C SER A 96 -10.94 -6.27 -5.99
N ILE A 97 -11.45 -7.40 -5.49
CA ILE A 97 -11.76 -8.58 -6.30
C ILE A 97 -12.97 -8.35 -7.21
N GLN A 98 -13.95 -7.56 -6.75
CA GLN A 98 -15.17 -7.25 -7.48
C GLN A 98 -14.97 -6.18 -8.56
N VAL A 99 -13.97 -5.31 -8.41
CA VAL A 99 -13.62 -4.31 -9.43
C VAL A 99 -13.27 -5.00 -10.76
N LYS A 100 -13.76 -4.42 -11.86
CA LYS A 100 -13.55 -4.87 -13.24
C LYS A 100 -13.09 -3.71 -14.11
N GLU A 101 -12.35 -4.03 -15.17
CA GLU A 101 -11.90 -3.08 -16.20
C GLU A 101 -10.97 -1.94 -15.69
N LYS A 102 -10.47 -2.02 -14.45
CA LYS A 102 -9.50 -1.06 -13.88
C LYS A 102 -8.76 -1.67 -12.68
N PRO A 103 -7.52 -1.26 -12.42
CA PRO A 103 -6.79 -1.67 -11.22
C PRO A 103 -7.37 -1.05 -9.94
N SER A 104 -7.04 -1.64 -8.79
CA SER A 104 -7.47 -1.17 -7.48
C SER A 104 -6.29 -0.76 -6.61
N ILE A 105 -6.45 0.28 -5.81
CA ILE A 105 -5.52 0.66 -4.75
C ILE A 105 -6.26 0.74 -3.42
N ILE A 106 -5.65 0.16 -2.38
CA ILE A 106 -6.07 0.25 -1.00
C ILE A 106 -5.09 1.20 -0.32
N ILE A 107 -5.56 2.35 0.14
CA ILE A 107 -4.75 3.32 0.89
C ILE A 107 -4.93 2.97 2.37
N ALA A 108 -3.93 2.33 2.96
CA ALA A 108 -3.97 1.87 4.34
C ALA A 108 -3.28 2.91 5.23
N ASN A 109 -4.05 3.63 6.04
CA ASN A 109 -3.50 4.54 7.05
C ASN A 109 -2.91 3.70 8.18
N THR A 110 -1.60 3.77 8.36
CA THR A 110 -0.88 2.95 9.34
C THR A 110 -0.03 3.83 10.27
N VAL A 111 0.59 3.18 11.25
CA VAL A 111 1.52 3.79 12.19
C VAL A 111 2.81 3.00 12.06
N LYS A 112 3.88 3.67 11.66
CA LYS A 112 5.19 3.03 11.55
C LYS A 112 5.62 2.54 12.93
N GLY A 113 6.03 1.26 13.05
CA GLY A 113 6.39 0.67 14.34
C GLY A 113 5.20 0.36 15.25
N LYS A 114 3.97 0.26 14.72
CA LYS A 114 2.74 -0.02 15.49
C LYS A 114 2.93 -1.13 16.52
N GLY A 115 2.45 -0.87 17.74
CA GLY A 115 2.38 -1.86 18.82
C GLY A 115 3.61 -1.88 19.73
N ILE A 116 4.67 -1.15 19.39
CA ILE A 116 5.85 -0.98 20.25
C ILE A 116 5.97 0.52 20.56
N PRO A 117 5.63 0.98 21.77
CA PRO A 117 5.52 2.42 22.09
C PRO A 117 6.75 3.24 21.73
N SER A 118 7.95 2.74 21.99
CA SER A 118 9.21 3.43 21.65
C SER A 118 9.47 3.58 20.16
N LEU A 119 8.80 2.78 19.31
CA LEU A 119 8.99 2.76 17.86
C LEU A 119 7.86 3.44 17.08
N GLU A 120 6.73 3.76 17.71
CA GLU A 120 5.61 4.37 16.99
C GLU A 120 6.01 5.76 16.42
N GLY A 121 5.94 5.89 15.09
CA GLY A 121 6.08 7.16 14.36
C GLY A 121 7.49 7.71 14.14
N HIS A 122 8.56 7.03 14.59
CA HIS A 122 9.89 7.67 14.68
C HIS A 122 11.07 6.86 14.12
N VAL A 123 10.84 5.73 13.46
CA VAL A 123 11.97 4.84 13.12
C VAL A 123 11.99 4.35 11.69
N HIS A 124 13.19 4.44 11.13
CA HIS A 124 13.58 3.77 9.90
C HIS A 124 15.03 3.31 10.07
N PHE A 125 15.34 2.08 9.65
CA PHE A 125 16.67 1.47 9.79
C PHE A 125 17.29 1.48 11.20
N ILE A 126 16.49 1.20 12.24
CA ILE A 126 17.05 1.02 13.58
C ILE A 126 17.54 -0.42 13.80
N THR A 127 18.54 -0.57 14.65
CA THR A 127 18.89 -1.86 15.25
C THR A 127 17.94 -2.12 16.41
N ILE A 128 17.29 -3.28 16.41
CA ILE A 128 16.49 -3.74 17.55
C ILE A 128 17.47 -4.15 18.66
N THR A 129 17.51 -3.38 19.75
CA THR A 129 18.29 -3.70 20.94
C THR A 129 17.53 -4.66 21.85
N ASP A 130 18.20 -5.22 22.86
CA ASP A 130 17.56 -6.08 23.86
C ASP A 130 16.43 -5.35 24.59
N GLU A 131 16.58 -4.05 24.88
CA GLU A 131 15.54 -3.24 25.51
C GLU A 131 14.29 -3.14 24.65
N ILE A 132 14.45 -2.84 23.36
CA ILE A 132 13.34 -2.75 22.40
C ILE A 132 12.67 -4.12 22.22
N TYR A 133 13.46 -5.20 22.20
CA TYR A 133 12.94 -6.56 22.11
C TYR A 133 12.02 -6.89 23.30
N TRP A 134 12.46 -6.61 24.53
CA TRP A 134 11.66 -6.92 25.71
C TRP A 134 10.40 -6.05 25.80
N GLU A 135 10.48 -4.77 25.44
CA GLU A 135 9.31 -3.90 25.31
C GLU A 135 8.31 -4.49 24.30
N ALA A 136 8.79 -4.93 23.13
CA ALA A 136 7.93 -5.54 22.12
C ALA A 136 7.23 -6.80 22.64
N MET A 137 7.94 -7.67 23.37
CA MET A 137 7.34 -8.90 23.94
C MET A 137 6.29 -8.61 25.03
N GLU A 138 6.38 -7.48 25.73
CA GLU A 138 5.38 -7.08 26.71
C GLU A 138 4.09 -6.57 26.06
N HIS A 139 4.24 -5.82 24.96
CA HIS A 139 3.14 -5.12 24.28
C HIS A 139 2.47 -5.93 23.15
N LEU A 140 3.20 -6.83 22.50
CA LEU A 140 2.70 -7.72 21.44
C LEU A 140 2.29 -9.07 22.07
N LYS A 141 1.04 -9.16 22.52
CA LYS A 141 0.43 -10.40 23.05
C LYS A 141 -0.82 -10.80 22.28
#